data_AF-A0A2L0ERC0-F1
#
_entry.id   AF-A0A2L0ERC0-F1
#
_cell.length_a   1.000
_cell.length_b   1.000
_cell.length_c   1.000
_cell.angle_alpha   90.00
_cell.angle_beta   90.00
_cell.angle_gamma   90.00
#
_symmetry.space_group_name_H-M   'P 1'
#
loop_
_entity.id
_entity.type
_entity.pdbx_description
1 polymer ?
#
loop_
_entity_poly.entity_id
_entity_poly.type
_entity_poly.pdbx_seq_one_letter_code
_entity_poly.pdbx_strand_id
1 'polypeptide(L)'
;MLTISQFADRSGISPSALRFYQRKGLLLPASRRDNGYRAYAPGQVDDARFISSLRAAGISIPAIREFLRLNGPAREVMLDAWRRETAARLLSLQIAEEYLRGMGSSPPPLHLEHWREPSVLVWFPATAPEGPLPFRADVVARKRELLRRDIPVLTSGYVRTLGLADGQLHGEVGFRIRPRRRLPQGVRRQDVPPTLFATLECATHDEKAAHRVFRFLHQLGFQPDRLHLERYLPGAPDRYLLLIAVRRVQPDSGLAEHRGGL
;
A
#
# COMPACT_ATOMS: atom_id res chain seq x y z
N MET A 1 -13.50 11.55 38.85
CA MET A 1 -14.15 10.58 37.94
C MET A 1 -15.32 11.24 37.22
N LEU A 2 -15.51 10.99 35.93
CA LEU A 2 -16.51 11.61 35.06
C LEU A 2 -17.71 10.67 34.83
N THR A 3 -18.93 11.21 34.78
CA THR A 3 -20.09 10.46 34.24
C THR A 3 -19.96 10.32 32.72
N ILE A 4 -20.79 9.47 32.10
CA ILE A 4 -20.76 9.32 30.64
C ILE A 4 -21.10 10.62 29.91
N SER A 5 -21.99 11.47 30.45
CA SER A 5 -22.32 12.77 29.87
C SER A 5 -21.13 13.72 29.96
N GLN A 6 -20.53 13.87 31.15
CA GLN A 6 -19.32 14.69 31.32
C GLN A 6 -18.14 14.20 30.48
N PHE A 7 -18.02 12.89 30.30
CA PHE A 7 -17.00 12.28 29.45
C PHE A 7 -17.28 12.53 27.97
N ALA A 8 -18.55 12.47 27.54
CA ALA A 8 -18.96 12.84 26.19
C ALA A 8 -18.62 14.30 25.87
N ASP A 9 -19.00 15.21 26.77
CA ASP A 9 -18.73 16.65 26.61
C ASP A 9 -17.22 16.93 26.49
N ARG A 10 -16.40 16.28 27.34
CA ARG A 10 -14.94 16.46 27.29
C ARG A 10 -14.29 15.80 26.08
N SER A 11 -14.76 14.63 25.67
CA SER A 11 -14.17 13.89 24.55
C SER A 11 -14.64 14.37 23.17
N GLY A 12 -15.79 15.04 23.10
CA GLY A 12 -16.47 15.38 21.85
C GLY A 12 -17.16 14.18 21.19
N ILE A 13 -17.29 13.05 21.90
CA ILE A 13 -17.85 11.80 21.39
C ILE A 13 -19.23 11.59 22.00
N SER A 14 -20.23 11.30 21.18
CA SER A 14 -21.59 11.12 21.65
C SER A 14 -21.71 10.00 22.70
N PRO A 15 -22.62 10.11 23.68
CA PRO A 15 -22.85 9.05 24.66
C PRO A 15 -23.19 7.69 24.04
N SER A 16 -23.88 7.67 22.89
CA SER A 16 -24.20 6.43 22.16
C SER A 16 -22.96 5.75 21.59
N ALA A 17 -22.02 6.52 21.03
CA ALA A 17 -20.74 6.02 20.53
C ALA A 17 -19.83 5.52 21.67
N LEU A 18 -19.79 6.24 22.80
CA LEU A 18 -19.05 5.78 24.00
C LEU A 18 -19.61 4.46 24.54
N ARG A 19 -20.94 4.32 24.62
CA ARG A 19 -21.59 3.04 24.99
C ARG A 19 -21.26 1.95 23.97
N PHE A 20 -21.17 2.28 22.69
CA PHE A 20 -20.78 1.33 21.66
C PHE A 20 -19.33 0.86 21.84
N TYR A 21 -18.37 1.76 22.07
CA TYR A 21 -16.99 1.42 22.37
C TYR A 21 -16.88 0.56 23.63
N GLN A 22 -17.66 0.86 24.67
CA GLN A 22 -17.74 0.01 25.86
C GLN A 22 -18.25 -1.39 25.53
N ARG A 23 -19.38 -1.53 24.81
CA ARG A 23 -19.92 -2.85 24.41
C ARG A 23 -18.94 -3.65 23.56
N LYS A 24 -18.09 -2.97 22.78
CA LYS A 24 -17.04 -3.59 21.97
C LYS A 24 -15.73 -3.81 22.72
N GLY A 25 -15.68 -3.49 24.02
CA GLY A 25 -14.51 -3.70 24.87
C GLY A 25 -13.33 -2.79 24.55
N LEU A 26 -13.57 -1.63 23.91
CA LEU A 26 -12.53 -0.67 23.54
C LEU A 26 -12.32 0.41 24.61
N LEU A 27 -13.40 0.78 25.32
CA LEU A 27 -13.36 1.79 26.37
C LEU A 27 -14.16 1.29 27.57
N LEU A 28 -13.45 0.76 28.57
CA LEU A 28 -14.06 0.27 29.79
C LEU A 28 -14.14 1.40 30.83
N PRO A 29 -15.22 1.48 31.63
CA PRO A 29 -15.28 2.43 32.73
C PRO A 29 -14.18 2.12 33.76
N ALA A 30 -13.52 3.15 34.28
CA ALA A 30 -12.49 3.02 35.30
C ALA A 30 -13.06 2.51 36.63
N SER A 31 -14.31 2.84 36.93
CA SER A 31 -15.00 2.34 38.12
C SER A 31 -16.52 2.36 37.98
N ARG A 32 -17.19 1.80 38.97
CA ARG A 32 -18.61 2.06 39.24
C ARG A 32 -18.69 2.91 40.51
N ARG A 33 -19.50 3.96 40.48
CA ARG A 33 -19.82 4.78 41.66
C ARG A 33 -20.76 4.01 42.58
N ASP A 34 -20.88 4.47 43.83
CA ASP A 34 -21.70 3.83 44.88
C ASP A 34 -23.17 3.70 44.50
N ASN A 35 -23.67 4.60 43.64
CA ASN A 35 -25.01 4.57 43.07
C ASN A 35 -25.14 3.68 41.82
N GLY A 36 -24.15 2.82 41.53
CA GLY A 36 -24.13 1.87 40.42
C GLY A 36 -23.78 2.47 39.04
N TYR A 37 -23.65 3.80 38.94
CA TYR A 37 -23.33 4.48 37.68
C TYR A 37 -21.88 4.26 37.26
N ARG A 38 -21.65 4.15 35.95
CA ARG A 38 -20.31 4.03 35.37
C ARG A 38 -19.56 5.34 35.47
N ALA A 39 -18.30 5.26 35.90
CA ALA A 39 -17.39 6.38 36.01
C ALA A 39 -16.16 6.15 35.11
N TYR A 40 -15.75 7.21 34.42
CA TYR A 40 -14.57 7.21 33.56
C TYR A 40 -13.50 8.11 34.16
N ALA A 41 -12.24 7.72 34.05
CA ALA A 41 -11.15 8.57 34.51
C ALA A 41 -10.92 9.71 33.48
N PRO A 42 -10.58 10.94 33.94
CA PRO A 42 -10.19 12.01 33.03
C PRO A 42 -9.10 11.62 32.03
N GLY A 43 -8.14 10.77 32.43
CA GLY A 43 -7.08 10.28 31.54
C GLY A 43 -7.55 9.39 30.39
N GLN A 44 -8.74 8.79 30.48
CA GLN A 44 -9.28 7.96 29.39
C GLN A 44 -9.82 8.79 28.21
N VAL A 45 -9.90 10.12 28.35
CA VAL A 45 -10.42 11.01 27.29
C VAL A 45 -9.54 10.91 26.04
N ASP A 46 -8.22 10.87 26.20
CA ASP A 46 -7.29 10.79 25.07
C ASP A 46 -7.35 9.41 24.41
N ASP A 47 -7.53 8.33 25.18
CA ASP A 47 -7.77 6.99 24.64
C ASP A 47 -9.05 6.94 23.79
N ALA A 48 -10.12 7.56 24.28
CA ALA A 48 -11.40 7.60 23.57
C ALA A 48 -11.29 8.38 22.25
N ARG A 49 -10.59 9.53 22.27
CA ARG A 49 -10.29 10.32 21.06
C ARG A 49 -9.43 9.52 20.08
N PHE A 50 -8.40 8.85 20.57
CA PHE A 50 -7.53 8.01 19.76
C PHE A 50 -8.31 6.88 19.06
N ILE A 51 -9.15 6.15 19.80
CA ILE A 51 -10.05 5.12 19.24
C ILE A 51 -10.96 5.72 18.17
N SER A 52 -11.53 6.90 18.44
CA SER A 52 -12.41 7.60 17.50
C SER A 52 -11.68 8.01 16.21
N SER A 53 -10.46 8.53 16.32
CA SER A 53 -9.62 8.89 15.18
C SER A 53 -9.26 7.68 14.32
N LEU A 54 -8.88 6.56 14.94
CA LEU A 54 -8.62 5.31 14.21
C LEU A 54 -9.88 4.80 13.48
N ARG A 55 -11.04 4.93 14.11
CA ARG A 55 -12.33 4.59 13.47
C ARG A 55 -12.64 5.49 12.29
N ALA A 56 -12.42 6.80 12.41
CA ALA A 56 -12.58 7.76 11.33
C ALA A 56 -11.60 7.47 10.17
N ALA A 57 -10.38 7.03 10.47
CA ALA A 57 -9.40 6.55 9.50
C ALA A 57 -9.77 5.17 8.89
N GLY A 58 -10.93 4.59 9.24
CA GLY A 58 -11.42 3.32 8.71
C GLY A 58 -10.73 2.08 9.28
N ILE A 59 -10.00 2.19 10.39
CA ILE A 59 -9.45 1.03 11.10
C ILE A 59 -10.59 0.27 11.78
N SER A 60 -10.56 -1.06 11.69
CA SER A 60 -11.65 -1.92 12.16
C SER A 60 -11.67 -2.06 13.68
N ILE A 61 -12.85 -2.24 14.26
CA ILE A 61 -13.01 -2.49 15.71
C ILE A 61 -12.18 -3.70 16.19
N PRO A 62 -12.12 -4.84 15.47
CA PRO A 62 -11.25 -5.95 15.84
C PRO A 62 -9.77 -5.56 15.91
N ALA A 63 -9.26 -4.81 14.92
CA ALA A 63 -7.87 -4.39 14.87
C ALA A 63 -7.54 -3.41 16.01
N ILE A 64 -8.43 -2.47 16.32
CA ILE A 64 -8.26 -1.56 17.48
C ILE A 64 -8.24 -2.35 18.79
N ARG A 65 -9.11 -3.35 18.94
CA ARG A 65 -9.14 -4.19 20.15
C ARG A 65 -7.86 -4.99 20.32
N GLU A 66 -7.34 -5.55 19.23
CA GLU A 66 -6.06 -6.26 19.22
C GLU A 66 -4.93 -5.32 19.63
N PHE A 67 -4.85 -4.14 19.01
CA PHE A 67 -3.87 -3.11 19.34
C PHE A 67 -3.86 -2.74 20.83
N LEU A 68 -5.03 -2.57 21.45
CA LEU A 68 -5.16 -2.23 22.88
C LEU A 68 -4.66 -3.36 23.82
N ARG A 69 -4.44 -4.58 23.31
CA ARG A 69 -3.90 -5.71 24.07
C ARG A 69 -2.40 -5.92 23.84
N LEU A 70 -1.82 -5.29 22.82
CA LEU A 70 -0.41 -5.42 22.50
C LEU A 70 0.45 -4.46 23.33
N ASN A 71 1.68 -4.87 23.62
CA ASN A 71 2.68 -4.08 24.32
C ASN A 71 4.02 -4.12 23.57
N GLY A 72 4.86 -3.11 23.78
CA GLY A 72 6.24 -3.09 23.28
C GLY A 72 6.33 -3.21 21.74
N PRO A 73 7.31 -3.99 21.21
CA PRO A 73 7.61 -4.04 19.77
C PRO A 73 6.43 -4.42 18.86
N ALA A 74 5.54 -5.31 19.31
CA ALA A 74 4.39 -5.74 18.52
C ALA A 74 3.42 -4.58 18.23
N ARG A 75 3.32 -3.63 19.16
CA ARG A 75 2.48 -2.43 19.02
C ARG A 75 3.03 -1.50 17.93
N GLU A 76 4.34 -1.29 17.90
CA GLU A 76 4.99 -0.45 16.89
C GLU A 76 4.86 -1.04 15.47
N VAL A 77 5.04 -2.35 15.33
CA VAL A 77 4.83 -3.04 14.04
C VAL A 77 3.41 -2.82 13.50
N MET A 78 2.40 -2.86 14.38
CA MET A 78 1.01 -2.61 14.00
C MET A 78 0.76 -1.14 13.63
N LEU A 79 1.35 -0.19 14.37
CA LEU A 79 1.28 1.23 14.02
C LEU A 79 1.91 1.51 12.65
N ASP A 80 3.07 0.93 12.36
CA ASP A 80 3.73 1.11 11.07
C ASP A 80 2.94 0.49 9.92
N ALA A 81 2.26 -0.64 10.14
CA ALA A 81 1.31 -1.18 9.19
C ALA A 81 0.14 -0.21 8.92
N TRP A 82 -0.48 0.35 9.96
CA TRP A 82 -1.57 1.32 9.81
C TRP A 82 -1.12 2.64 9.18
N ARG A 83 0.06 3.15 9.52
CA ARG A 83 0.67 4.33 8.89
C ARG A 83 0.83 4.13 7.39
N ARG A 84 1.36 2.98 6.97
CA ARG A 84 1.49 2.61 5.55
C ARG A 84 0.15 2.49 4.84
N GLU A 85 -0.82 1.81 5.44
CA GLU A 85 -2.15 1.65 4.83
C GLU A 85 -2.90 2.99 4.72
N THR A 86 -2.83 3.83 5.75
CA THR A 86 -3.46 5.16 5.75
C THR A 86 -2.82 6.07 4.72
N ALA A 87 -1.48 6.04 4.60
CA ALA A 87 -0.76 6.79 3.56
C ALA A 87 -1.16 6.34 2.14
N ALA A 88 -1.30 5.03 1.91
CA ALA A 88 -1.77 4.51 0.63
C ALA A 88 -3.20 5.00 0.31
N ARG A 89 -4.09 4.99 1.30
CA ARG A 89 -5.47 5.47 1.13
C ARG A 89 -5.54 6.97 0.87
N LEU A 90 -4.73 7.77 1.55
CA LEU A 90 -4.62 9.22 1.30
C LEU A 90 -4.21 9.48 -0.15
N LEU A 91 -3.20 8.76 -0.65
CA LEU A 91 -2.80 8.89 -2.06
C LEU A 91 -3.94 8.49 -3.00
N SER A 92 -4.66 7.40 -2.71
CA SER A 92 -5.81 7.00 -3.55
C SER A 92 -6.89 8.09 -3.60
N LEU A 93 -7.17 8.74 -2.47
CA LEU A 93 -8.14 9.83 -2.38
C LEU A 93 -7.66 11.09 -3.09
N GLN A 94 -6.37 11.44 -2.99
CA GLN A 94 -5.80 12.58 -3.71
C GLN A 94 -5.84 12.38 -5.22
N ILE A 95 -5.53 11.18 -5.69
CA ILE A 95 -5.63 10.83 -7.11
C ILE A 95 -7.09 10.89 -7.57
N ALA A 96 -8.02 10.34 -6.77
CA ALA A 96 -9.44 10.42 -7.07
C ALA A 96 -9.95 11.86 -7.12
N GLU A 97 -9.52 12.71 -6.18
CA GLU A 97 -9.85 14.12 -6.15
C GLU A 97 -9.35 14.85 -7.40
N GLU A 98 -8.12 14.55 -7.85
CA GLU A 98 -7.59 15.11 -9.09
C GLU A 98 -8.44 14.72 -10.31
N TYR A 99 -8.92 13.47 -10.40
CA TYR A 99 -9.87 13.08 -11.44
C TYR A 99 -11.18 13.88 -11.38
N LEU A 100 -11.70 14.09 -10.17
CA LEU A 100 -12.95 14.83 -9.97
C LEU A 100 -12.81 16.32 -10.28
N ARG A 101 -11.61 16.89 -10.16
CA ARG A 101 -11.35 18.33 -10.34
C ARG A 101 -11.33 18.81 -11.80
N GLY A 102 -11.15 17.92 -12.78
CA GLY A 102 -11.33 18.33 -14.17
C GLY A 102 -10.51 17.53 -15.16
N MET A 103 -11.22 16.69 -15.92
CA MET A 103 -10.77 16.25 -17.24
C MET A 103 -10.57 17.46 -18.15
N GLY A 104 -9.31 17.81 -18.40
CA GLY A 104 -8.89 18.67 -19.49
C GLY A 104 -7.53 18.19 -19.97
N SER A 105 -7.53 17.29 -20.96
CA SER A 105 -6.32 16.62 -21.53
C SER A 105 -5.58 15.72 -20.52
N SER A 106 -6.21 14.59 -20.15
CA SER A 106 -5.76 13.72 -19.06
C SER A 106 -4.44 12.98 -19.39
N PRO A 107 -3.41 13.02 -18.52
CA PRO A 107 -2.47 11.89 -18.44
C PRO A 107 -3.27 10.59 -18.15
N PRO A 108 -2.75 9.41 -18.51
CA PRO A 108 -3.48 8.17 -18.26
C PRO A 108 -3.79 8.03 -16.76
N PRO A 109 -4.91 7.38 -16.39
CA PRO A 109 -5.28 7.31 -14.99
C PRO A 109 -4.21 6.55 -14.21
N LEU A 110 -3.53 7.27 -13.31
CA LEU A 110 -2.69 6.66 -12.30
C LEU A 110 -3.59 5.87 -11.33
N HIS A 111 -3.34 4.58 -11.17
CA HIS A 111 -3.99 3.77 -10.15
C HIS A 111 -2.97 3.32 -9.11
N LEU A 112 -3.42 3.15 -7.86
CA LEU A 112 -2.56 2.56 -6.84
C LEU A 112 -2.85 1.08 -6.67
N GLU A 113 -1.80 0.27 -6.73
CA GLU A 113 -1.85 -1.14 -6.41
C GLU A 113 -1.07 -1.38 -5.11
N HIS A 114 -1.76 -1.75 -4.03
CA HIS A 114 -1.12 -2.03 -2.74
C HIS A 114 -0.92 -3.53 -2.54
N TRP A 115 0.33 -3.99 -2.57
CA TRP A 115 0.69 -5.34 -2.18
C TRP A 115 0.84 -5.37 -0.66
N ARG A 116 -0.23 -5.77 0.03
CA ARG A 116 -0.28 -5.77 1.50
C ARG A 116 0.56 -6.88 2.15
N GLU A 117 0.77 -7.97 1.44
CA GLU A 117 1.52 -9.14 1.91
C GLU A 117 2.91 -9.20 1.25
N PRO A 118 3.95 -9.64 1.99
CA PRO A 118 5.24 -9.98 1.40
C PRO A 118 5.05 -10.95 0.23
N SER A 119 5.67 -10.62 -0.90
CA SER A 119 5.51 -11.35 -2.15
C SER A 119 6.87 -11.74 -2.71
N VAL A 120 6.90 -12.79 -3.52
CA VAL A 120 8.12 -13.20 -4.24
C VAL A 120 7.87 -13.02 -5.73
N LEU A 121 8.79 -12.33 -6.40
CA LEU A 121 8.88 -12.33 -7.86
C LEU A 121 9.90 -13.39 -8.29
N VAL A 122 9.48 -14.29 -9.17
CA VAL A 122 10.36 -15.25 -9.84
C VAL A 122 10.59 -14.80 -11.27
N TRP A 123 11.85 -14.65 -11.66
CA TRP A 123 12.25 -14.14 -12.96
C TRP A 123 12.94 -15.23 -13.79
N PHE A 124 12.54 -15.31 -15.05
CA PHE A 124 13.09 -16.20 -16.06
C PHE A 124 13.76 -15.34 -17.13
N PRO A 125 15.01 -15.63 -17.54
CA PRO A 125 15.60 -14.97 -18.69
C PRO A 125 14.78 -15.28 -19.95
N ALA A 126 14.63 -14.30 -20.82
CA ALA A 126 13.94 -14.43 -22.10
C ALA A 126 14.65 -13.59 -23.17
N THR A 127 14.55 -14.05 -24.41
CA THR A 127 15.08 -13.37 -25.59
C THR A 127 14.00 -13.36 -26.66
N ALA A 128 13.77 -12.22 -27.29
CA ALA A 128 12.75 -12.07 -28.32
C ALA A 128 13.21 -11.08 -29.41
N PRO A 129 12.68 -11.17 -30.64
CA PRO A 129 12.90 -10.14 -31.65
C PRO A 129 12.30 -8.80 -31.20
N GLU A 130 12.78 -7.72 -31.81
CA GLU A 130 12.19 -6.39 -31.62
C GLU A 130 10.73 -6.36 -32.09
N GLY A 131 9.89 -5.62 -31.37
CA GLY A 131 8.47 -5.49 -31.68
C GLY A 131 7.64 -5.03 -30.48
N PRO A 132 6.33 -4.81 -30.67
CA PRO A 132 5.43 -4.46 -29.59
C PRO A 132 5.24 -5.66 -28.65
N LEU A 133 5.48 -5.45 -27.35
CA LEU A 133 5.33 -6.47 -26.30
C LEU A 133 6.07 -7.79 -26.62
N PRO A 134 7.40 -7.75 -26.84
CA PRO A 134 8.17 -8.81 -27.48
C PRO A 134 8.16 -10.13 -26.69
N PHE A 135 8.07 -10.07 -25.36
CA PHE A 135 8.12 -11.24 -24.47
C PHE A 135 6.74 -11.88 -24.20
N ARG A 136 5.70 -11.55 -24.98
CA ARG A 136 4.31 -11.98 -24.69
C ARG A 136 4.18 -13.50 -24.75
N ALA A 137 4.85 -14.14 -25.71
CA ALA A 137 4.85 -15.59 -25.86
C ALA A 137 5.52 -16.26 -24.65
N ASP A 138 6.66 -15.72 -24.18
CA ASP A 138 7.37 -16.20 -23.00
C ASP A 138 6.52 -16.09 -21.73
N VAL A 139 5.81 -14.98 -21.55
CA VAL A 139 4.86 -14.81 -20.43
C VAL A 139 3.82 -15.94 -20.42
N VAL A 140 3.22 -16.24 -21.57
CA VAL A 140 2.22 -17.32 -21.67
C VAL A 140 2.87 -18.69 -21.40
N ALA A 141 4.04 -18.96 -21.98
CA ALA A 141 4.74 -20.24 -21.85
C ALA A 141 5.16 -20.50 -20.39
N ARG A 142 5.80 -19.52 -19.73
CA ARG A 142 6.28 -19.64 -18.34
C ARG A 142 5.13 -19.69 -17.34
N LYS A 143 4.04 -18.97 -17.58
CA LYS A 143 2.82 -19.10 -16.77
C LYS A 143 2.29 -20.53 -16.80
N ARG A 144 2.18 -21.14 -17.99
CA ARG A 144 1.76 -22.54 -18.14
C ARG A 144 2.71 -23.51 -17.44
N GLU A 145 4.01 -23.26 -17.51
CA GLU A 145 5.02 -24.07 -16.81
C GLU A 145 4.88 -24.03 -15.29
N LEU A 146 4.69 -22.84 -14.71
CA LEU A 146 4.48 -22.67 -13.27
C LEU A 146 3.20 -23.38 -12.80
N LEU A 147 2.10 -23.24 -13.55
CA LEU A 147 0.84 -23.91 -13.24
C LEU A 147 0.97 -25.44 -13.29
N ARG A 148 1.70 -26.00 -14.26
CA ARG A 148 1.98 -27.46 -14.31
C ARG A 148 2.78 -27.98 -13.13
N ARG A 149 3.53 -27.11 -12.45
CA ARG A 149 4.34 -27.42 -11.26
C ARG A 149 3.61 -27.10 -9.95
N ASP A 150 2.30 -26.87 -10.01
CA ASP A 150 1.46 -26.48 -8.87
C ASP A 150 1.97 -25.20 -8.15
N ILE A 151 2.51 -24.25 -8.93
CA ILE A 151 2.92 -22.93 -8.45
C ILE A 151 1.89 -21.90 -8.89
N PRO A 152 0.93 -21.52 -8.02
CA PRO A 152 -0.09 -20.55 -8.36
C PRO A 152 0.54 -19.16 -8.52
N VAL A 153 0.30 -18.55 -9.68
CA VAL A 153 0.68 -17.17 -9.97
C VAL A 153 -0.45 -16.23 -9.54
N LEU A 154 -0.10 -15.10 -8.94
CA LEU A 154 -1.06 -14.12 -8.46
C LEU A 154 -1.52 -13.13 -9.56
N THR A 155 -0.77 -13.01 -10.66
CA THR A 155 -1.04 -12.05 -11.74
C THR A 155 -0.70 -12.62 -13.13
N SER A 156 -0.96 -11.85 -14.20
CA SER A 156 -0.76 -12.24 -15.60
C SER A 156 0.71 -12.42 -16.02
N GLY A 157 1.66 -11.85 -15.27
CA GLY A 157 3.10 -11.89 -15.56
C GLY A 157 3.69 -10.48 -15.65
N TYR A 158 4.97 -10.34 -15.35
CA TYR A 158 5.74 -9.11 -15.43
C TYR A 158 6.85 -9.25 -16.47
N VAL A 159 7.32 -8.13 -16.99
CA VAL A 159 8.42 -8.09 -17.94
C VAL A 159 9.41 -7.00 -17.53
N ARG A 160 10.69 -7.25 -17.79
CA ARG A 160 11.76 -6.27 -17.71
C ARG A 160 12.64 -6.41 -18.95
N THR A 161 12.72 -5.37 -19.76
CA THR A 161 13.69 -5.33 -20.86
C THR A 161 15.04 -4.88 -20.31
N LEU A 162 16.09 -5.65 -20.57
CA LEU A 162 17.44 -5.37 -20.08
C LEU A 162 18.32 -4.70 -21.15
N GLY A 163 18.09 -5.00 -22.42
CA GLY A 163 18.81 -4.37 -23.53
C GLY A 163 18.63 -5.11 -24.85
N LEU A 164 19.28 -4.58 -25.89
CA LEU A 164 19.37 -5.18 -27.21
C LEU A 164 20.79 -5.72 -27.40
N ALA A 165 20.93 -7.00 -27.75
CA ALA A 165 22.20 -7.61 -28.10
C ALA A 165 21.98 -8.68 -29.17
N ASP A 166 22.88 -8.75 -30.15
CA ASP A 166 22.82 -9.69 -31.27
C ASP A 166 21.49 -9.64 -32.06
N GLY A 167 20.90 -8.44 -32.20
CA GLY A 167 19.61 -8.26 -32.89
C GLY A 167 18.43 -8.90 -32.17
N GLN A 168 18.57 -9.22 -30.88
CA GLN A 168 17.52 -9.75 -30.02
C GLN A 168 17.40 -8.88 -28.76
N LEU A 169 16.17 -8.65 -28.31
CA LEU A 169 15.90 -8.04 -27.02
C LEU A 169 16.09 -9.10 -25.94
N HIS A 170 16.95 -8.77 -24.97
CA HIS A 170 17.17 -9.55 -23.77
C HIS A 170 16.35 -8.97 -22.64
N GLY A 171 15.64 -9.83 -21.93
CA GLY A 171 14.76 -9.43 -20.84
C GLY A 171 14.55 -10.53 -19.82
N GLU A 172 13.72 -10.21 -18.83
CA GLU A 172 13.24 -11.15 -17.84
C GLU A 172 11.71 -11.17 -17.84
N VAL A 173 11.15 -12.38 -17.80
CA VAL A 173 9.74 -12.62 -17.58
C VAL A 173 9.53 -13.06 -16.14
N GLY A 174 8.70 -12.30 -15.42
CA GLY A 174 8.49 -12.42 -13.99
C GLY A 174 7.10 -12.91 -13.62
N PHE A 175 6.96 -13.60 -12.48
CA PHE A 175 5.65 -13.89 -11.89
C PHE A 175 5.65 -13.62 -10.41
N ARG A 176 4.57 -12.99 -9.92
CA ARG A 176 4.33 -12.82 -8.49
C ARG A 176 3.70 -14.10 -7.93
N ILE A 177 4.33 -14.63 -6.90
CA ILE A 177 3.88 -15.81 -6.15
C ILE A 177 3.92 -15.52 -4.66
N ARG A 178 3.20 -16.32 -3.86
CA ARG A 178 3.38 -16.31 -2.40
C ARG A 178 4.76 -16.87 -2.03
N PRO A 179 5.35 -16.42 -0.90
CA PRO A 179 6.60 -16.99 -0.41
C PRO A 179 6.55 -18.51 -0.28
N ARG A 180 7.53 -19.20 -0.88
CA ARG A 180 7.67 -20.66 -0.86
C ARG A 180 9.14 -21.05 -0.68
N ARG A 181 9.36 -22.26 -0.13
CA ARG A 181 10.70 -22.82 0.12
C ARG A 181 11.38 -23.36 -1.14
N ARG A 182 10.63 -23.99 -2.04
CA ARG A 182 11.14 -24.58 -3.29
C ARG A 182 10.68 -23.76 -4.49
N LEU A 183 11.64 -23.39 -5.33
CA LEU A 183 11.42 -22.71 -6.61
C LEU A 183 12.05 -23.56 -7.73
N PRO A 184 11.61 -23.39 -9.00
CA PRO A 184 12.27 -24.02 -10.13
C PRO A 184 13.76 -23.66 -10.21
N GLN A 185 14.58 -24.54 -10.79
CA GLN A 185 15.99 -24.21 -11.06
C GLN A 185 16.10 -23.15 -12.15
N GLY A 186 17.16 -22.33 -12.09
CA GLY A 186 17.42 -21.29 -13.10
C GLY A 186 16.54 -20.05 -13.00
N VAL A 187 15.76 -19.89 -11.92
CA VAL A 187 14.95 -18.67 -11.68
C VAL A 187 15.66 -17.73 -10.73
N ARG A 188 15.64 -16.44 -11.05
CA ARG A 188 16.08 -15.41 -10.11
C ARG A 188 14.93 -15.07 -9.17
N ARG A 189 15.16 -15.27 -7.88
CA ARG A 189 14.23 -14.88 -6.81
C ARG A 189 14.43 -13.41 -6.44
N GLN A 190 13.33 -12.69 -6.26
CA GLN A 190 13.34 -11.36 -5.70
C GLN A 190 12.20 -11.22 -4.68
N ASP A 191 12.58 -11.05 -3.41
CA ASP A 191 11.63 -10.78 -2.34
C ASP A 191 11.18 -9.32 -2.41
N VAL A 192 9.86 -9.11 -2.36
CA VAL A 192 9.23 -7.79 -2.42
C VAL A 192 8.44 -7.62 -1.12
N PRO A 193 8.84 -6.68 -0.23
CA PRO A 193 8.09 -6.41 0.98
C PRO A 193 6.70 -5.84 0.63
N PRO A 194 5.80 -5.66 1.61
CA PRO A 194 4.57 -4.92 1.37
C PRO A 194 4.88 -3.56 0.74
N THR A 195 4.36 -3.35 -0.48
CA THR A 195 4.79 -2.26 -1.36
C THR A 195 3.57 -1.61 -2.00
N LEU A 196 3.58 -0.29 -2.05
CA LEU A 196 2.61 0.50 -2.80
C LEU A 196 3.19 0.78 -4.19
N PHE A 197 2.43 0.48 -5.22
CA PHE A 197 2.78 0.79 -6.60
C PHE A 197 1.86 1.87 -7.14
N ALA A 198 2.46 2.83 -7.82
CA ALA A 198 1.76 3.71 -8.73
C ALA A 198 1.76 3.06 -10.12
N THR A 199 0.58 2.93 -10.71
CA THR A 199 0.38 2.17 -11.94
C THR A 199 -0.21 3.03 -13.03
N LEU A 200 0.31 2.92 -14.24
CA LEU A 200 -0.09 3.70 -15.41
C LEU A 200 -0.26 2.77 -16.60
N GLU A 201 -1.39 2.88 -17.31
CA GLU A 201 -1.55 2.19 -18.59
C GLU A 201 -0.86 2.99 -19.70
N CYS A 202 0.12 2.36 -20.33
CA CYS A 202 1.00 2.95 -21.33
C CYS A 202 0.79 2.26 -22.69
N ALA A 203 0.91 3.02 -23.77
CA ALA A 203 1.11 2.43 -25.10
C ALA A 203 2.60 2.11 -25.30
N THR A 204 2.92 1.10 -26.11
CA THR A 204 4.32 0.67 -26.37
C THR A 204 5.18 1.76 -27.02
N HIS A 205 4.56 2.73 -27.69
CA HIS A 205 5.24 3.85 -28.36
C HIS A 205 5.28 5.13 -27.50
N ASP A 206 4.82 5.09 -26.25
CA ASP A 206 4.74 6.26 -25.38
C ASP A 206 5.99 6.43 -24.51
N GLU A 207 7.05 6.96 -25.13
CA GLU A 207 8.35 7.19 -24.47
C GLU A 207 8.28 8.17 -23.29
N LYS A 208 7.24 9.03 -23.25
CA LYS A 208 7.06 10.04 -22.20
C LYS A 208 6.24 9.54 -21.01
N ALA A 209 5.72 8.31 -21.05
CA ALA A 209 4.86 7.77 -20.01
C ALA A 209 5.54 7.79 -18.63
N ALA A 210 6.78 7.29 -18.52
CA ALA A 210 7.52 7.28 -17.26
C ALA A 210 7.75 8.70 -16.71
N HIS A 211 8.12 9.65 -17.56
CA HIS A 211 8.33 11.05 -17.16
C HIS A 211 7.04 11.70 -16.61
N ARG A 212 5.88 11.41 -17.21
CA ARG A 212 4.59 11.91 -16.70
C ARG A 212 4.26 11.30 -15.33
N VAL A 213 4.50 10.00 -15.13
CA VAL A 213 4.32 9.36 -13.82
C VAL A 213 5.22 10.00 -12.77
N PHE A 214 6.51 10.19 -13.07
CA PHE A 214 7.44 10.80 -12.11
C PHE A 214 7.04 12.21 -11.71
N ARG A 215 6.65 13.05 -12.68
CA ARG A 215 6.17 14.41 -12.40
C ARG A 215 4.93 14.40 -11.49
N PHE A 216 3.98 13.52 -11.80
CA PHE A 216 2.73 13.41 -11.05
C PHE A 216 2.95 12.85 -9.64
N LEU A 217 3.82 11.85 -9.47
CA LEU A 217 4.19 11.33 -8.16
C LEU A 217 4.86 12.38 -7.28
N HIS A 218 5.76 13.17 -7.86
CA HIS A 218 6.42 14.27 -7.16
C HIS A 218 5.39 15.31 -6.67
N GLN A 219 4.43 15.70 -7.50
CA GLN A 219 3.34 16.62 -7.11
C GLN A 219 2.51 16.10 -5.93
N LEU A 220 2.37 14.78 -5.81
CA LEU A 220 1.63 14.13 -4.73
C LEU A 220 2.48 13.82 -3.48
N GLY A 221 3.76 14.22 -3.45
CA GLY A 221 4.67 13.96 -2.32
C GLY A 221 5.19 12.53 -2.23
N PHE A 222 5.24 11.82 -3.36
CA PHE A 222 5.77 10.46 -3.46
C PHE A 222 7.10 10.45 -4.22
N GLN A 223 8.05 9.69 -3.70
CA GLN A 223 9.29 9.39 -4.37
C GLN A 223 9.22 7.99 -4.99
N PRO A 224 9.49 7.87 -6.30
CA PRO A 224 9.69 6.59 -6.94
C PRO A 224 10.83 5.82 -6.29
N ASP A 225 10.63 4.52 -6.12
CA ASP A 225 11.70 3.60 -5.75
C ASP A 225 12.34 2.96 -6.99
N ARG A 226 13.39 2.16 -6.79
CA ARG A 226 14.09 1.46 -7.87
C ARG A 226 13.30 0.32 -8.52
N LEU A 227 12.25 -0.19 -7.86
CA LEU A 227 11.49 -1.33 -8.36
C LEU A 227 10.41 -0.87 -9.34
N HIS A 228 10.67 -1.07 -10.63
CA HIS A 228 9.69 -0.87 -11.70
C HIS A 228 9.37 -2.21 -12.37
N LEU A 229 8.10 -2.42 -12.71
CA LEU A 229 7.60 -3.63 -13.33
C LEU A 229 6.69 -3.26 -14.50
N GLU A 230 6.78 -3.99 -15.60
CA GLU A 230 5.81 -3.88 -16.69
C GLU A 230 4.91 -5.11 -16.66
N ARG A 231 3.60 -4.92 -16.84
CA ARG A 231 2.63 -6.02 -16.92
C ARG A 231 1.87 -5.91 -18.22
N TYR A 232 1.99 -6.91 -19.08
CA TYR A 232 1.24 -6.94 -20.33
C TYR A 232 -0.25 -7.12 -20.06
N LEU A 233 -1.07 -6.31 -20.72
CA LEU A 233 -2.51 -6.35 -20.54
C LEU A 233 -3.13 -7.44 -21.43
N PRO A 234 -3.96 -8.34 -20.87
CA PRO A 234 -4.73 -9.29 -21.68
C PRO A 234 -5.62 -8.55 -22.69
N GLY A 235 -5.63 -8.99 -23.94
CA GLY A 235 -6.48 -8.38 -24.97
C GLY A 235 -5.96 -7.06 -25.57
N ALA A 236 -4.92 -6.44 -25.00
CA ALA A 236 -4.29 -5.26 -25.58
C ALA A 236 -2.96 -5.64 -26.27
N PRO A 237 -2.81 -5.45 -27.59
CA PRO A 237 -1.59 -5.84 -28.33
C PRO A 237 -0.44 -4.84 -28.23
N ASP A 238 -0.73 -3.61 -27.87
CA ASP A 238 0.19 -2.47 -27.88
C ASP A 238 0.16 -1.69 -26.55
N ARG A 239 -0.46 -2.26 -25.51
CA ARG A 239 -0.55 -1.63 -24.19
C ARG A 239 -0.03 -2.52 -23.08
N TYR A 240 0.60 -1.86 -22.11
CA TYR A 240 1.10 -2.49 -20.89
C TYR A 240 0.80 -1.58 -19.69
N LEU A 241 0.76 -2.18 -18.51
CA LEU A 241 0.69 -1.44 -17.26
C LEU A 241 2.11 -1.28 -16.71
N LEU A 242 2.57 -0.04 -16.56
CA LEU A 242 3.79 0.28 -15.83
C LEU A 242 3.45 0.36 -14.34
N LEU A 243 4.18 -0.35 -13.48
CA LEU A 243 4.08 -0.28 -12.04
C LEU A 243 5.40 0.26 -11.48
N ILE A 244 5.35 1.39 -10.80
CA ILE A 244 6.48 2.02 -10.14
C ILE A 244 6.25 1.92 -8.63
N ALA A 245 7.14 1.23 -7.91
CA ALA A 245 7.09 1.23 -6.45
C ALA A 245 7.27 2.66 -5.94
N VAL A 246 6.50 3.06 -4.92
CA VAL A 246 6.55 4.41 -4.37
C VAL A 246 6.73 4.40 -2.86
N ARG A 247 7.51 5.37 -2.38
CA ARG A 247 7.63 5.69 -0.96
C ARG A 247 7.08 7.08 -0.71
N ARG A 248 6.36 7.26 0.39
CA ARG A 248 5.93 8.59 0.82
C ARG A 248 7.16 9.31 1.37
N VAL A 249 7.41 10.51 0.88
CA VAL A 249 8.36 11.41 1.53
C VAL A 249 7.67 11.89 2.80
N GLN A 250 8.17 11.49 3.97
CA GLN A 250 7.80 12.22 5.17
C GLN A 250 8.32 13.65 4.97
N PRO A 251 7.50 14.70 5.11
CA PRO A 251 8.03 16.04 5.12
C PRO A 251 9.10 16.08 6.21
N ASP A 252 10.30 16.55 5.86
CA ASP A 252 11.40 16.71 6.80
C ASP A 252 10.84 17.36 8.06
N SER A 253 10.84 16.62 9.16
CA SER A 253 10.64 17.19 10.48
C SER A 253 11.91 17.97 10.82
N GLY A 254 12.09 19.13 10.18
CA GLY A 254 13.08 20.12 10.52
C GLY A 254 12.73 20.75 11.87
N LEU A 255 12.94 20.00 12.95
CA LEU A 255 12.90 20.47 14.33
C LEU A 255 14.01 19.77 15.14
N ALA A 256 15.25 20.09 14.79
CA ALA A 256 16.45 20.08 15.62
C ALA A 256 17.52 20.72 14.72
N GLU A 257 18.00 21.94 14.91
CA GLU A 257 18.78 22.39 16.05
C GLU A 257 18.62 23.92 16.24
N HIS A 258 17.95 24.34 17.32
CA HIS A 258 18.23 25.62 17.96
C HIS A 258 18.07 25.45 19.47
N ARG A 259 19.11 24.88 20.08
CA ARG A 259 19.53 25.24 21.45
C ARG A 259 20.79 26.06 21.23
N GLY A 260 20.75 27.38 21.25
CA GLY A 260 20.37 28.15 22.43
C GLY A 260 21.62 28.28 23.30
N GLY A 261 22.60 29.03 22.81
CA GLY A 261 23.65 29.59 23.64
C GLY A 261 23.10 30.83 24.32
N LEU A 262 23.18 30.84 25.65
CA LEU A 262 23.54 31.93 26.56
C LEU A 262 23.32 31.42 27.99
#